data_AF-A0A6V8P3H4-F1
#
_entry.id   AF-A0A6V8P3H4-F1
#
_cell.length_a   1.000
_cell.length_b   1.000
_cell.length_c   1.000
_cell.angle_alpha   90.00
_cell.angle_beta   90.00
_cell.angle_gamma   90.00
#
_symmetry.space_group_name_H-M   'P 1'
#
loop_
_entity.id
_entity.type
_entity.pdbx_description
1 polymer ?
#
loop_
_entity_poly.entity_id
_entity_poly.type
_entity_poly.pdbx_seq_one_letter_code
_entity_poly.pdbx_strand_id
1 'polypeptide(L)'
;SALRSNGSAVVVGVGGGSVLDAGKMIAALATNGGRVQDYEGVDLVQKRMLPFVAVNTTAGTGSEVSRWAVITDTERQVKMAICDENIVPDVAIDDPLLTISLPQSLTASTGMDALTHAIEALVAKNATVLTDSLALKAITLISENLRCAYAEGGNVEAREKVMYAQMTAGLAFSNAGLGNVHAMAHQLGAVYNMPHGLANAVLLPYVMEFNLVARGEKFGSPTQAHDEKRA
;
A
#
# COMPACT_ATOMS: atom_id res chain seq x y z
N SER A 1 16.44 -17.75 -15.08
CA SER A 1 16.50 -16.55 -14.20
C SER A 1 17.63 -16.73 -13.20
N ALA A 2 18.17 -15.64 -12.65
CA ALA A 2 19.21 -15.68 -11.62
C ALA A 2 18.83 -16.56 -10.42
N LEU A 3 17.53 -16.54 -10.04
CA LEU A 3 16.96 -17.39 -9.01
C LEU A 3 17.15 -18.89 -9.31
N ARG A 4 16.82 -19.33 -10.54
CA ARG A 4 16.97 -20.74 -10.95
C ARG A 4 18.44 -21.15 -11.10
N SER A 5 19.30 -20.28 -11.65
CA SER A 5 20.72 -20.61 -11.83
C SER A 5 21.46 -20.76 -10.50
N ASN A 6 21.04 -20.03 -9.46
CA ASN A 6 21.65 -20.09 -8.14
C ASN A 6 21.01 -21.13 -7.21
N GLY A 7 19.99 -21.87 -7.68
CA GLY A 7 19.25 -22.82 -6.84
C GLY A 7 18.61 -22.19 -5.60
N SER A 8 18.25 -20.90 -5.68
CA SER A 8 17.71 -20.16 -4.53
C SER A 8 16.31 -20.67 -4.17
N ALA A 9 16.09 -20.95 -2.88
CA ALA A 9 14.83 -21.46 -2.34
C ALA A 9 13.97 -20.39 -1.64
N VAL A 10 14.51 -19.18 -1.44
CA VAL A 10 13.88 -18.07 -0.73
C VAL A 10 14.14 -16.79 -1.52
N VAL A 11 13.18 -15.86 -1.52
CA VAL A 11 13.33 -14.52 -2.08
C VAL A 11 13.24 -13.50 -0.95
N VAL A 12 14.17 -12.54 -0.93
CA VAL A 12 14.15 -11.42 0.01
C VAL A 12 14.03 -10.14 -0.80
N GLY A 13 12.89 -9.45 -0.67
CA GLY A 13 12.68 -8.13 -1.26
C GLY A 13 13.11 -7.05 -0.27
N VAL A 14 13.97 -6.13 -0.69
CA VAL A 14 14.40 -4.98 0.13
C VAL A 14 14.14 -3.69 -0.63
N GLY A 15 13.12 -2.95 -0.25
CA GLY A 15 12.74 -1.72 -0.94
C GLY A 15 11.31 -1.27 -0.64
N GLY A 16 10.78 -0.37 -1.47
CA GLY A 16 9.35 -0.01 -1.47
C GLY A 16 8.52 -0.95 -2.34
N GLY A 17 7.23 -0.61 -2.51
CA GLY A 17 6.25 -1.46 -3.22
C GLY A 17 6.70 -1.99 -4.58
N SER A 18 7.37 -1.19 -5.42
CA SER A 18 7.85 -1.66 -6.73
C SER A 18 8.82 -2.85 -6.63
N VAL A 19 9.70 -2.85 -5.61
CA VAL A 19 10.65 -3.95 -5.39
C VAL A 19 9.92 -5.17 -4.83
N LEU A 20 9.00 -4.94 -3.90
CA LEU A 20 8.25 -6.01 -3.24
C LEU A 20 7.31 -6.72 -4.21
N ASP A 21 6.59 -5.99 -5.05
CA ASP A 21 5.69 -6.55 -6.08
C ASP A 21 6.47 -7.35 -7.13
N ALA A 22 7.61 -6.83 -7.59
CA ALA A 22 8.50 -7.57 -8.47
C ALA A 22 9.02 -8.86 -7.80
N GLY A 23 9.40 -8.77 -6.53
CA GLY A 23 9.85 -9.91 -5.72
C GLY A 23 8.78 -11.00 -5.57
N LYS A 24 7.54 -10.60 -5.24
CA LYS A 24 6.37 -11.50 -5.17
C LYS A 24 6.18 -12.26 -6.47
N MET A 25 6.19 -11.56 -7.61
CA MET A 25 5.99 -12.21 -8.90
C MET A 25 7.17 -13.08 -9.32
N ILE A 26 8.41 -12.72 -8.97
CA ILE A 26 9.57 -13.60 -9.17
C ILE A 26 9.41 -14.90 -8.36
N ALA A 27 8.98 -14.81 -7.11
CA ALA A 27 8.75 -15.96 -6.24
C ALA A 27 7.57 -16.82 -6.74
N ALA A 28 6.48 -16.20 -7.22
CA ALA A 28 5.31 -16.89 -7.75
C ALA A 28 5.63 -17.62 -9.07
N LEU A 29 6.36 -16.98 -9.98
CA LEU A 29 6.81 -17.57 -11.25
C LEU A 29 7.79 -18.73 -11.04
N ALA A 30 8.52 -18.75 -9.92
CA ALA A 30 9.40 -19.85 -9.58
C ALA A 30 8.63 -21.14 -9.28
N THR A 31 7.44 -21.06 -8.66
CA THR A 31 6.61 -22.23 -8.31
C THR A 31 5.53 -22.56 -9.34
N ASN A 32 5.01 -21.55 -10.05
CA ASN A 32 3.89 -21.70 -10.98
C ASN A 32 4.31 -21.71 -12.47
N GLY A 33 5.47 -21.12 -12.81
CA GLY A 33 5.91 -21.00 -14.21
C GLY A 33 5.13 -19.93 -14.98
N GLY A 34 5.11 -20.01 -16.31
CA GLY A 34 4.40 -19.05 -17.17
C GLY A 34 5.03 -17.65 -17.22
N ARG A 35 4.22 -16.66 -17.53
CA ARG A 35 4.54 -15.23 -17.59
C ARG A 35 3.75 -14.47 -16.52
N VAL A 36 4.25 -13.31 -16.11
CA VAL A 36 3.55 -12.46 -15.11
C VAL A 36 2.14 -12.06 -15.57
N GLN A 37 1.95 -11.87 -16.88
CA GLN A 37 0.66 -11.57 -17.51
C GLN A 37 -0.39 -12.67 -17.30
N ASP A 38 0.02 -13.93 -17.13
CA ASP A 38 -0.90 -15.05 -16.97
C ASP A 38 -1.65 -14.99 -15.61
N TYR A 39 -1.17 -14.14 -14.70
CA TYR A 39 -1.72 -13.96 -13.35
C TYR A 39 -2.40 -12.61 -13.14
N GLU A 40 -2.59 -11.81 -14.21
CA GLU A 40 -3.36 -10.56 -14.15
C GLU A 40 -4.83 -10.84 -13.79
N GLY A 41 -5.27 -10.39 -12.61
CA GLY A 41 -6.61 -10.66 -12.10
C GLY A 41 -6.63 -11.16 -10.66
N VAL A 42 -7.65 -11.93 -10.32
CA VAL A 42 -7.94 -12.39 -8.96
C VAL A 42 -7.88 -13.91 -8.92
N ASP A 43 -7.19 -14.46 -7.93
CA ASP A 43 -7.11 -15.89 -7.60
C ASP A 43 -6.66 -16.80 -8.77
N LEU A 44 -5.65 -16.34 -9.53
CA LEU A 44 -5.07 -17.06 -10.67
C LEU A 44 -3.78 -17.81 -10.35
N VAL A 45 -3.11 -17.50 -9.24
CA VAL A 45 -1.86 -18.15 -8.79
C VAL A 45 -2.23 -19.47 -8.12
N GLN A 46 -1.88 -20.59 -8.74
CA GLN A 46 -2.37 -21.92 -8.32
C GLN A 46 -1.61 -22.52 -7.12
N LYS A 47 -0.36 -22.11 -6.93
CA LYS A 47 0.52 -22.61 -5.87
C LYS A 47 1.11 -21.45 -5.10
N ARG A 48 1.26 -21.61 -3.79
CA ARG A 48 2.03 -20.71 -2.93
C ARG A 48 3.36 -20.33 -3.60
N MET A 49 3.70 -19.04 -3.59
CA MET A 49 5.01 -18.58 -4.06
C MET A 49 6.14 -19.20 -3.22
N LEU A 50 7.38 -19.12 -3.71
CA LEU A 50 8.53 -19.45 -2.85
C LEU A 50 8.52 -18.60 -1.57
N PRO A 51 9.05 -19.11 -0.45
CA PRO A 51 9.18 -18.33 0.78
C PRO A 51 9.71 -16.92 0.52
N PHE A 52 8.99 -15.92 1.01
CA PHE A 52 9.24 -14.52 0.73
C PHE A 52 9.34 -13.70 2.02
N VAL A 53 10.48 -12.99 2.15
CA VAL A 53 10.70 -12.00 3.21
C VAL A 53 10.65 -10.61 2.60
N ALA A 54 9.72 -9.79 3.06
CA ALA A 54 9.52 -8.42 2.62
C ALA A 54 10.16 -7.45 3.63
N VAL A 55 11.28 -6.84 3.27
CA VAL A 55 11.92 -5.78 4.05
C VAL A 55 11.52 -4.44 3.44
N ASN A 56 10.55 -3.78 4.07
CA ASN A 56 9.99 -2.55 3.56
C ASN A 56 10.86 -1.34 3.94
N THR A 57 11.13 -0.48 2.97
CA THR A 57 11.94 0.74 3.16
C THR A 57 11.17 2.03 2.88
N THR A 58 9.85 1.95 2.72
CA THR A 58 8.98 3.11 2.45
C THR A 58 7.77 3.09 3.34
N ALA A 59 7.31 4.24 3.82
CA ALA A 59 6.11 4.29 4.64
C ALA A 59 4.88 4.67 3.79
N GLY A 60 4.32 3.73 3.03
CA GLY A 60 3.19 4.01 2.12
C GLY A 60 2.44 2.80 1.57
N THR A 61 3.14 1.93 0.84
CA THR A 61 2.50 1.00 -0.10
C THR A 61 1.75 -0.17 0.56
N GLY A 62 2.16 -0.58 1.76
CA GLY A 62 1.61 -1.78 2.42
C GLY A 62 1.84 -3.09 1.67
N SER A 63 2.74 -3.12 0.66
CA SER A 63 2.95 -4.31 -0.17
C SER A 63 3.53 -5.48 0.65
N GLU A 64 4.32 -5.20 1.67
CA GLU A 64 4.88 -6.21 2.58
C GLU A 64 3.83 -7.03 3.35
N VAL A 65 2.60 -6.52 3.47
CA VAL A 65 1.48 -7.22 4.14
C VAL A 65 0.29 -7.50 3.22
N SER A 66 0.35 -7.09 1.95
CA SER A 66 -0.79 -7.18 1.04
C SER A 66 -0.77 -8.44 0.17
N ARG A 67 -1.98 -8.87 -0.23
CA ARG A 67 -2.21 -9.91 -1.24
C ARG A 67 -2.18 -9.38 -2.67
N TRP A 68 -1.71 -8.16 -2.85
CA TRP A 68 -1.68 -7.45 -4.13
C TRP A 68 -0.26 -7.37 -4.67
N ALA A 69 -0.10 -7.45 -5.99
CA ALA A 69 1.12 -7.04 -6.69
C ALA A 69 0.72 -6.24 -7.93
N VAL A 70 1.31 -5.05 -8.10
CA VAL A 70 1.07 -4.17 -9.24
C VAL A 70 2.29 -4.14 -10.13
N ILE A 71 2.16 -4.69 -11.34
CA ILE A 71 3.25 -4.80 -12.30
C ILE A 71 2.89 -4.01 -13.56
N THR A 72 3.77 -3.11 -13.97
CA THR A 72 3.61 -2.40 -15.25
C THR A 72 3.86 -3.35 -16.42
N ASP A 73 2.86 -3.55 -17.27
CA ASP A 73 3.04 -4.15 -18.59
C ASP A 73 3.53 -3.07 -19.56
N THR A 74 4.82 -3.13 -19.91
CA THR A 74 5.45 -2.17 -20.82
C THR A 74 5.03 -2.35 -22.28
N GLU A 75 4.48 -3.50 -22.67
CA GLU A 75 3.96 -3.70 -24.03
C GLU A 75 2.59 -3.01 -24.17
N ARG A 76 1.71 -3.17 -23.17
CA ARG A 76 0.36 -2.58 -23.16
C ARG A 76 0.29 -1.17 -22.57
N GLN A 77 1.36 -0.71 -21.91
CA GLN A 77 1.41 0.55 -21.15
C GLN A 77 0.30 0.65 -20.09
N VAL A 78 0.03 -0.47 -19.39
CA VAL A 78 -0.97 -0.53 -18.31
C VAL A 78 -0.36 -1.09 -17.04
N LYS A 79 -0.90 -0.68 -15.89
CA LYS A 79 -0.60 -1.32 -14.61
C LYS A 79 -1.49 -2.55 -14.43
N MET A 80 -0.91 -3.73 -14.53
CA MET A 80 -1.60 -4.99 -14.22
C MET A 80 -1.69 -5.13 -12.70
N ALA A 81 -2.85 -5.55 -12.21
CA ALA A 81 -3.05 -5.88 -10.80
C ALA A 81 -3.23 -7.40 -10.66
N ILE A 82 -2.38 -8.02 -9.84
CA ILE A 82 -2.52 -9.39 -9.39
C ILE A 82 -3.01 -9.36 -7.95
N CYS A 83 -4.05 -10.12 -7.64
CA CYS A 83 -4.64 -10.23 -6.31
C CYS A 83 -4.81 -11.70 -5.95
N ASP A 84 -3.97 -12.21 -5.04
CA ASP A 84 -3.98 -13.63 -4.70
C ASP A 84 -3.40 -13.88 -3.30
N GLU A 85 -4.00 -14.79 -2.53
CA GLU A 85 -3.48 -15.18 -1.22
C GLU A 85 -2.12 -15.89 -1.30
N ASN A 86 -1.82 -16.52 -2.43
CA ASN A 86 -0.57 -17.25 -2.66
C ASN A 86 0.66 -16.35 -2.82
N ILE A 87 0.47 -15.04 -2.92
CA ILE A 87 1.54 -14.03 -3.04
C ILE A 87 1.70 -13.15 -1.80
N VAL A 88 0.98 -13.44 -0.71
CA VAL A 88 1.16 -12.75 0.58
C VAL A 88 2.53 -13.12 1.16
N PRO A 89 3.41 -12.15 1.49
CA PRO A 89 4.70 -12.41 2.13
C PRO A 89 4.60 -13.30 3.37
N ASP A 90 5.60 -14.15 3.60
CA ASP A 90 5.64 -14.99 4.81
C ASP A 90 6.13 -14.21 6.03
N VAL A 91 7.02 -13.22 5.79
CA VAL A 91 7.54 -12.32 6.82
C VAL A 91 7.58 -10.90 6.28
N ALA A 92 7.02 -9.96 7.04
CA ALA A 92 7.20 -8.53 6.83
C ALA A 92 8.16 -7.96 7.89
N ILE A 93 9.11 -7.14 7.46
CA ILE A 93 10.08 -6.44 8.31
C ILE A 93 9.95 -4.94 8.03
N ASP A 94 9.41 -4.23 9.00
CA ASP A 94 9.23 -2.77 9.00
C ASP A 94 10.15 -2.17 10.07
N ASP A 95 11.38 -1.83 9.67
CA ASP A 95 12.34 -1.14 10.53
C ASP A 95 12.36 0.37 10.17
N PRO A 96 11.93 1.28 11.08
CA PRO A 96 11.86 2.71 10.80
C PRO A 96 13.23 3.31 10.45
N LEU A 97 14.34 2.71 10.88
CA LEU A 97 15.69 3.17 10.52
C LEU A 97 15.95 3.09 9.02
N LEU A 98 15.30 2.16 8.31
CA LEU A 98 15.39 2.01 6.86
C LEU A 98 14.65 3.13 6.10
N THR A 99 13.88 3.97 6.80
CA THR A 99 13.11 5.08 6.20
C THR A 99 13.73 6.45 6.44
N ILE A 100 14.75 6.57 7.30
CA ILE A 100 15.36 7.85 7.68
C ILE A 100 15.94 8.59 6.47
N SER A 101 16.49 7.85 5.51
CA SER A 101 17.11 8.40 4.30
C SER A 101 16.10 8.82 3.23
N LEU A 102 14.79 8.60 3.43
CA LEU A 102 13.78 9.01 2.46
C LEU A 102 13.74 10.54 2.32
N PRO A 103 13.84 11.08 1.09
CA PRO A 103 13.64 12.50 0.85
C PRO A 103 12.26 12.97 1.34
N GLN A 104 12.15 14.26 1.65
CA GLN A 104 10.89 14.87 2.10
C GLN A 104 9.75 14.63 1.11
N SER A 105 10.01 14.82 -0.19
CA SER A 105 9.01 14.61 -1.25
C SER A 105 8.48 13.18 -1.28
N LEU A 106 9.37 12.19 -1.11
CA LEU A 106 8.98 10.79 -1.08
C LEU A 106 8.21 10.46 0.20
N THR A 107 8.63 11.02 1.35
CA THR A 107 7.93 10.87 2.62
C THR A 107 6.50 11.40 2.56
N ALA A 108 6.29 12.59 1.99
CA ALA A 108 4.96 13.15 1.79
C ALA A 108 4.13 12.29 0.83
N SER A 109 4.71 11.93 -0.33
CA SER A 109 4.00 11.14 -1.34
C SER A 109 3.58 9.78 -0.79
N THR A 110 4.46 9.02 -0.13
CA THR A 110 4.12 7.69 0.40
C THR A 110 3.20 7.80 1.62
N GLY A 111 3.36 8.82 2.46
CA GLY A 111 2.43 9.04 3.58
C GLY A 111 1.01 9.34 3.12
N MET A 112 0.85 10.13 2.05
CA MET A 112 -0.47 10.37 1.44
C MET A 112 -1.05 9.15 0.74
N ASP A 113 -0.19 8.28 0.20
CA ASP A 113 -0.57 6.97 -0.32
C ASP A 113 -1.21 6.11 0.78
N ALA A 114 -0.53 5.97 1.92
CA ALA A 114 -1.06 5.26 3.09
C ALA A 114 -2.35 5.89 3.64
N LEU A 115 -2.46 7.22 3.63
CA LEU A 115 -3.70 7.90 4.06
C LEU A 115 -4.85 7.56 3.13
N THR A 116 -4.59 7.58 1.83
CA THR A 116 -5.57 7.21 0.79
C THR A 116 -5.98 5.75 0.96
N HIS A 117 -5.04 4.83 1.17
CA HIS A 117 -5.34 3.43 1.46
C HIS A 117 -6.31 3.29 2.64
N ALA A 118 -6.02 3.97 3.75
CA ALA A 118 -6.86 3.90 4.94
C ALA A 118 -8.26 4.46 4.71
N ILE A 119 -8.38 5.63 4.07
CA ILE A 119 -9.67 6.27 3.79
C ILE A 119 -10.49 5.43 2.81
N GLU A 120 -9.89 4.95 1.72
CA GLU A 120 -10.60 4.12 0.74
C GLU A 120 -11.02 2.77 1.33
N ALA A 121 -10.18 2.14 2.16
CA ALA A 121 -10.52 0.92 2.85
C ALA A 121 -11.72 1.11 3.82
N LEU A 122 -11.77 2.24 4.53
CA LEU A 122 -12.86 2.58 5.45
C LEU A 122 -14.22 2.72 4.74
N VAL A 123 -14.21 3.22 3.50
CA VAL A 123 -15.43 3.42 2.69
C VAL A 123 -15.61 2.36 1.60
N ALA A 124 -14.77 1.32 1.57
CA ALA A 124 -14.84 0.26 0.59
C ALA A 124 -16.14 -0.54 0.72
N LYS A 125 -16.57 -1.18 -0.37
CA LYS A 125 -17.78 -2.04 -0.36
C LYS A 125 -17.63 -3.27 0.54
N ASN A 126 -16.40 -3.78 0.69
CA ASN A 126 -16.10 -4.96 1.49
C ASN A 126 -15.53 -4.59 2.87
N ALA A 127 -15.74 -3.34 3.32
CA ALA A 127 -15.31 -2.92 4.64
C ALA A 127 -16.01 -3.74 5.74
N THR A 128 -15.24 -4.13 6.75
CA THR A 128 -15.66 -4.89 7.93
C THR A 128 -15.28 -4.12 9.20
N VAL A 129 -15.83 -4.52 10.35
CA VAL A 129 -15.44 -3.93 11.65
C VAL A 129 -13.92 -3.99 11.89
N LEU A 130 -13.28 -5.08 11.44
CA LEU A 130 -11.84 -5.24 11.57
C LEU A 130 -11.07 -4.26 10.69
N THR A 131 -11.42 -4.16 9.40
CA THR A 131 -10.74 -3.24 8.47
C THR A 131 -11.02 -1.79 8.81
N ASP A 132 -12.20 -1.46 9.33
CA ASP A 132 -12.53 -0.13 9.83
C ASP A 132 -11.63 0.27 11.00
N SER A 133 -11.44 -0.64 11.96
CA SER A 133 -10.60 -0.39 13.14
C SER A 133 -9.14 -0.13 12.74
N LEU A 134 -8.64 -0.90 11.77
CA LEU A 134 -7.30 -0.72 11.20
C LEU A 134 -7.21 0.62 10.43
N ALA A 135 -8.15 0.88 9.53
CA ALA A 135 -8.19 2.11 8.74
C ALA A 135 -8.24 3.37 9.61
N LEU A 136 -9.12 3.40 10.61
CA LEU A 136 -9.21 4.52 11.55
C LEU A 136 -7.90 4.73 12.31
N LYS A 137 -7.27 3.65 12.81
CA LYS A 137 -5.98 3.76 13.49
C LYS A 137 -4.89 4.30 12.57
N ALA A 138 -4.85 3.86 11.32
CA ALA A 138 -3.92 4.38 10.33
C ALA A 138 -4.16 5.87 10.05
N ILE A 139 -5.42 6.29 9.86
CA ILE A 139 -5.79 7.71 9.66
C ILE A 139 -5.31 8.57 10.83
N THR A 140 -5.55 8.14 12.08
CA THR A 140 -5.09 8.85 13.29
C THR A 140 -3.57 9.01 13.28
N LEU A 141 -2.83 7.90 13.16
CA LEU A 141 -1.37 7.92 13.21
C LEU A 141 -0.76 8.79 12.10
N ILE A 142 -1.29 8.71 10.87
CA ILE A 142 -0.81 9.54 9.75
C ILE A 142 -1.10 11.02 10.00
N SER A 143 -2.32 11.33 10.44
CA SER A 143 -2.76 12.70 10.70
C SER A 143 -1.94 13.39 11.79
N GLU A 144 -1.49 12.62 12.79
CA GLU A 144 -0.66 13.10 13.91
C GLU A 144 0.83 13.22 13.53
N ASN A 145 1.36 12.29 12.73
CA ASN A 145 2.82 12.11 12.63
C ASN A 145 3.43 12.44 11.27
N LEU A 146 2.68 12.40 10.17
CA LEU A 146 3.25 12.57 8.82
C LEU A 146 3.92 13.93 8.62
N ARG A 147 3.34 15.00 9.17
CA ARG A 147 3.93 16.35 9.09
C ARG A 147 5.29 16.43 9.80
N CYS A 148 5.43 15.76 10.95
CA CYS A 148 6.70 15.67 11.67
C CYS A 148 7.71 14.84 10.89
N ALA A 149 7.34 13.64 10.41
CA ALA A 149 8.23 12.80 9.60
C ALA A 149 8.69 13.49 8.30
N TYR A 150 7.86 14.36 7.72
CA TYR A 150 8.20 15.22 6.58
C TYR A 150 9.18 16.34 6.95
N ALA A 151 8.86 17.12 7.99
CA ALA A 151 9.66 18.27 8.39
C ALA A 151 11.02 17.87 9.00
N GLU A 152 11.03 16.76 9.74
CA GLU A 152 12.17 16.25 10.50
C GLU A 152 12.43 14.78 10.11
N GLY A 153 13.02 14.56 8.92
CA GLY A 153 13.22 13.19 8.38
C GLY A 153 14.05 12.25 9.25
N GLY A 154 14.85 12.78 10.19
CA GLY A 154 15.61 12.02 11.20
C GLY A 154 14.86 11.71 12.49
N ASN A 155 13.61 12.17 12.65
CA ASN A 155 12.79 11.88 13.81
C ASN A 155 12.29 10.43 13.77
N VAL A 156 13.01 9.54 14.45
CA VAL A 156 12.73 8.09 14.44
C VAL A 156 11.35 7.77 14.98
N GLU A 157 10.87 8.48 16.00
CA GLU A 157 9.54 8.26 16.57
C GLU A 157 8.45 8.57 15.54
N ALA A 158 8.54 9.71 14.84
CA ALA A 158 7.59 10.05 13.79
C ALA A 158 7.65 9.04 12.63
N ARG A 159 8.85 8.62 12.22
CA ARG A 159 9.05 7.57 11.19
C ARG A 159 8.39 6.25 11.60
N GLU A 160 8.58 5.82 12.85
CA GLU A 160 7.98 4.62 13.42
C GLU A 160 6.45 4.70 13.39
N LYS A 161 5.85 5.81 13.83
CA LYS A 161 4.39 5.96 13.80
C LYS A 161 3.81 5.92 12.39
N VAL A 162 4.45 6.57 11.42
CA VAL A 162 4.00 6.54 10.01
C VAL A 162 4.21 5.13 9.41
N MET A 163 5.28 4.43 9.77
CA MET A 163 5.54 3.05 9.34
C MET A 163 4.55 2.05 9.96
N TYR A 164 4.14 2.21 11.21
CA TYR A 164 3.01 1.44 11.74
C TYR A 164 1.71 1.77 11.00
N ALA A 165 1.48 3.04 10.70
CA ALA A 165 0.25 3.47 10.06
C ALA A 165 0.09 2.91 8.65
N GLN A 166 1.15 2.92 7.84
CA GLN A 166 1.12 2.38 6.49
C GLN A 166 0.89 0.86 6.47
N MET A 167 1.49 0.12 7.41
CA MET A 167 1.30 -1.33 7.54
C MET A 167 -0.15 -1.62 7.95
N THR A 168 -0.67 -0.83 8.90
CA THR A 168 -2.05 -0.93 9.37
C THR A 168 -3.04 -0.62 8.23
N ALA A 169 -2.76 0.41 7.42
CA ALA A 169 -3.53 0.71 6.21
C ALA A 169 -3.44 -0.43 5.19
N GLY A 170 -2.24 -1.03 5.03
CA GLY A 170 -1.97 -2.22 4.23
C GLY A 170 -2.89 -3.39 4.57
N LEU A 171 -2.96 -3.73 5.86
CA LEU A 171 -3.85 -4.76 6.38
C LEU A 171 -5.34 -4.42 6.12
N ALA A 172 -5.73 -3.15 6.22
CA ALA A 172 -7.09 -2.72 5.95
C ALA A 172 -7.45 -2.89 4.46
N PHE A 173 -6.69 -2.27 3.55
CA PHE A 173 -7.04 -2.26 2.12
C PHE A 173 -6.86 -3.63 1.46
N SER A 174 -5.90 -4.44 1.92
CA SER A 174 -5.67 -5.79 1.38
C SER A 174 -6.93 -6.66 1.49
N ASN A 175 -7.75 -6.40 2.53
CA ASN A 175 -8.97 -7.14 2.83
C ASN A 175 -10.26 -6.41 2.41
N ALA A 176 -10.32 -5.08 2.53
CA ALA A 176 -11.51 -4.29 2.17
C ALA A 176 -11.56 -3.91 0.69
N GLY A 177 -10.41 -3.88 0.01
CA GLY A 177 -10.24 -3.25 -1.30
C GLY A 177 -10.04 -1.74 -1.22
N LEU A 178 -9.96 -1.12 -2.39
CA LEU A 178 -9.76 0.32 -2.59
C LEU A 178 -10.90 0.89 -3.46
N GLY A 179 -10.82 2.17 -3.80
CA GLY A 179 -11.88 2.89 -4.48
C GLY A 179 -11.41 3.68 -5.72
N ASN A 180 -12.15 4.75 -5.99
CA ASN A 180 -11.98 5.54 -7.21
C ASN A 180 -10.66 6.33 -7.22
N VAL A 181 -10.07 6.67 -6.07
CA VAL A 181 -8.78 7.38 -6.02
C VAL A 181 -7.72 6.53 -6.70
N HIS A 182 -7.55 5.27 -6.26
CA HIS A 182 -6.57 4.36 -6.85
C HIS A 182 -6.91 4.01 -8.30
N ALA A 183 -8.18 3.77 -8.61
CA ALA A 183 -8.61 3.46 -9.98
C ALA A 183 -8.22 4.57 -10.97
N MET A 184 -8.38 5.83 -10.58
CA MET A 184 -8.01 6.99 -11.39
C MET A 184 -6.49 7.24 -11.37
N ALA A 185 -5.84 7.12 -10.21
CA ALA A 185 -4.40 7.35 -10.06
C ALA A 185 -3.55 6.36 -10.85
N HIS A 186 -4.00 5.11 -11.01
CA HIS A 186 -3.34 4.13 -11.88
C HIS A 186 -3.24 4.61 -13.33
N GLN A 187 -4.28 5.28 -13.84
CA GLN A 187 -4.27 5.83 -15.20
C GLN A 187 -3.31 7.01 -15.31
N LEU A 188 -3.28 7.90 -14.32
CA LEU A 188 -2.33 9.01 -14.29
C LEU A 188 -0.88 8.54 -14.24
N GLY A 189 -0.60 7.50 -13.46
CA GLY A 189 0.72 6.88 -13.40
C GLY A 189 1.12 6.21 -14.72
N ALA A 190 0.20 5.52 -15.39
CA ALA A 190 0.48 4.85 -16.65
C ALA A 190 0.70 5.83 -17.83
N VAL A 191 -0.14 6.86 -17.94
CA VAL A 191 -0.12 7.79 -19.08
C VAL A 191 0.89 8.93 -18.90
N TYR A 192 1.00 9.47 -17.70
CA TYR A 192 1.81 10.68 -17.43
C TYR A 192 3.06 10.41 -16.57
N ASN A 193 3.32 9.15 -16.20
CA ASN A 193 4.40 8.79 -15.29
C ASN A 193 4.36 9.58 -13.97
N MET A 194 3.15 9.91 -13.50
CA MET A 194 2.96 10.65 -12.26
C MET A 194 3.29 9.74 -11.06
N PRO A 195 4.05 10.24 -10.05
CA PRO A 195 4.28 9.49 -8.82
C PRO A 195 2.96 9.06 -8.16
N HIS A 196 2.84 7.78 -7.81
CA HIS A 196 1.56 7.18 -7.40
C HIS A 196 0.91 7.89 -6.21
N GLY A 197 1.66 8.10 -5.13
CA GLY A 197 1.15 8.78 -3.94
C GLY A 197 0.78 10.25 -4.17
N LEU A 198 1.43 10.94 -5.12
CA LEU A 198 1.04 12.29 -5.52
C LEU A 198 -0.29 12.29 -6.28
N ALA A 199 -0.47 11.36 -7.22
CA ALA A 199 -1.72 11.18 -7.94
C ALA A 199 -2.88 10.91 -6.97
N ASN A 200 -2.66 9.99 -6.02
CA ASN A 200 -3.61 9.70 -4.95
C ASN A 200 -3.93 10.95 -4.11
N ALA A 201 -2.90 11.66 -3.64
CA ALA A 201 -3.07 12.87 -2.82
C ALA A 201 -3.90 13.96 -3.49
N VAL A 202 -3.67 14.22 -4.78
CA VAL A 202 -4.40 15.25 -5.54
C VAL A 202 -5.85 14.86 -5.77
N LEU A 203 -6.14 13.57 -6.01
CA LEU A 203 -7.48 13.07 -6.31
C LEU A 203 -8.34 12.85 -5.06
N LEU A 204 -7.72 12.50 -3.93
CA LEU A 204 -8.38 12.13 -2.69
C LEU A 204 -9.52 13.08 -2.26
N PRO A 205 -9.34 14.40 -2.13
CA PRO A 205 -10.40 15.27 -1.65
C PRO A 205 -11.64 15.27 -2.55
N TYR A 206 -11.46 15.23 -3.87
CA TYR A 206 -12.56 15.24 -4.84
C TYR A 206 -13.34 13.92 -4.82
N VAL A 207 -12.64 12.80 -4.67
CA VAL A 207 -13.28 11.48 -4.59
C VAL A 207 -13.99 11.31 -3.24
N MET A 208 -13.43 11.84 -2.16
CA MET A 208 -14.11 11.87 -0.86
C MET A 208 -15.43 12.64 -0.96
N GLU A 209 -15.42 13.84 -1.54
CA GLU A 209 -16.62 14.66 -1.77
C GLU A 209 -17.66 13.90 -2.60
N PHE A 210 -17.23 13.26 -3.69
CA PHE A 210 -18.11 12.40 -4.50
C PHE A 210 -18.73 11.25 -3.69
N ASN A 211 -17.95 10.63 -2.79
CA ASN A 211 -18.41 9.49 -2.00
C ASN A 211 -19.30 9.87 -0.81
N LEU A 212 -19.37 11.15 -0.39
CA LEU A 212 -20.16 11.60 0.75
C LEU A 212 -21.65 11.23 0.62
N VAL A 213 -22.22 11.29 -0.59
CA VAL A 213 -23.63 10.95 -0.82
C VAL A 213 -23.96 9.48 -0.54
N ALA A 214 -22.96 8.60 -0.65
CA ALA A 214 -23.13 7.16 -0.50
C ALA A 214 -22.62 6.62 0.84
N ARG A 215 -21.59 7.25 1.42
CA ARG A 215 -20.85 6.76 2.60
C ARG A 215 -20.57 7.86 3.64
N GLY A 216 -21.40 8.91 3.67
CA GLY A 216 -21.24 10.06 4.57
C GLY A 216 -21.09 9.69 6.05
N GLU A 217 -21.75 8.62 6.49
CA GLU A 217 -21.68 8.11 7.86
C GLU A 217 -20.28 7.66 8.28
N LYS A 218 -19.46 7.19 7.33
CA LYS A 218 -18.07 6.74 7.57
C LYS A 218 -17.08 7.90 7.62
N PHE A 219 -17.38 9.01 6.94
CA PHE A 219 -16.58 10.22 6.99
C PHE A 219 -16.83 11.05 8.26
N GLY A 220 -18.00 10.86 8.89
CA GLY A 220 -18.44 11.61 10.06
C GLY A 220 -17.74 11.30 11.39
N SER A 221 -16.68 10.48 11.43
CA SER A 221 -15.93 10.26 12.68
C SER A 221 -14.47 9.86 12.44
N PRO A 222 -13.55 10.82 12.65
CA PRO A 222 -12.30 10.49 13.33
C PRO A 222 -12.02 11.33 14.60
N THR A 223 -12.82 12.38 14.92
CA THR A 223 -12.46 13.39 15.95
C THR A 223 -13.58 13.92 16.85
N GLN A 224 -14.85 13.51 16.70
CA GLN A 224 -15.92 14.01 17.59
C GLN A 224 -15.75 13.62 19.08
N ALA A 225 -14.87 12.67 19.41
CA ALA A 225 -14.58 12.33 20.80
C ALA A 225 -13.46 13.17 21.45
N HIS A 226 -12.63 13.87 20.68
CA HIS A 226 -11.45 14.57 21.21
C HIS A 226 -11.52 16.10 21.15
N ASP A 227 -12.26 16.68 20.21
CA ASP A 227 -12.25 18.15 20.03
C ASP A 227 -13.44 18.89 20.67
N GLU A 228 -14.55 18.21 21.00
CA GLU A 228 -15.71 18.87 21.64
C GLU A 228 -15.53 19.12 23.15
N LYS A 229 -14.38 18.77 23.75
CA LYS A 229 -14.04 19.07 25.15
C LYS A 229 -12.99 20.18 25.34
N ARG A 230 -12.66 20.94 24.28
CA ARG A 230 -11.67 22.04 24.34
C ARG A 230 -12.15 23.39 23.77
N ALA A 231 -13.46 23.62 23.76
CA ALA A 231 -14.04 24.96 23.58
C ALA A 231 -14.66 25.46 24.89
#